data_AF-R9AQ59-F1
#
_entry.id   AF-R9AQ59-F1
#
_cell.length_a   1.000
_cell.length_b   1.000
_cell.length_c   1.000
_cell.angle_alpha   90.00
_cell.angle_beta   90.00
_cell.angle_gamma   90.00
#
_symmetry.space_group_name_H-M   'P 1'
#
loop_
_entity.id
_entity.type
_entity.pdbx_description
1 polymer ?
#
loop_
_entity_poly.entity_id
_entity_poly.type
_entity_poly.pdbx_seq_one_letter_code
_entity_poly.pdbx_strand_id
1 'polypeptide(L)'
;MKTMLQQLLKPQSSLIAFSLYALSSLAWSADEYRINYRIERLDSNGVTTIQQYSDKMIRDEHNVWIERLNTQEHAHTEAGEHGHQSFDHAIQWLQKDKPSEMKTKDEAFQRFYILPDEKMRVRLKDVEQEMLGMRSCWRCEYSLIQPDLLMHIPAIQSHAGVQHYQMHQAGQTLNIVWNEKDQIVERYELRRPAQGYSKVFSVHKMKSPISTPWIQTEKYSDRDYSDFSD
;
A
#
# COMPACT_ATOMS: atom_id res chain seq x y z
N MET A 1 -17.11 9.76 89.36
CA MET A 1 -16.67 8.47 88.80
C MET A 1 -15.94 8.78 87.50
N LYS A 2 -14.60 8.78 87.43
CA LYS A 2 -13.78 7.61 86.99
C LYS A 2 -14.53 6.85 85.88
N THR A 3 -14.09 6.73 84.63
CA THR A 3 -12.72 6.64 84.09
C THR A 3 -12.82 6.56 82.55
N MET A 4 -11.79 7.03 81.84
CA MET A 4 -11.18 6.43 80.62
C MET A 4 -12.06 6.13 79.39
N LEU A 5 -11.60 6.18 78.14
CA LEU A 5 -10.37 6.51 77.41
C LEU A 5 -10.73 6.07 75.98
N GLN A 6 -10.49 6.87 74.95
CA GLN A 6 -9.99 6.42 73.64
C GLN A 6 -9.98 7.60 72.66
N GLN A 7 -8.76 8.07 72.40
CA GLN A 7 -8.42 8.80 71.18
C GLN A 7 -8.62 7.86 69.99
N LEU A 8 -9.10 8.39 68.86
CA LEU A 8 -8.72 7.90 67.54
C LEU A 8 -8.80 9.04 66.51
N LEU A 9 -7.74 9.10 65.72
CA LEU A 9 -7.36 10.12 64.77
C LEU A 9 -8.41 10.29 63.66
N LYS A 10 -8.67 11.53 63.25
CA LYS A 10 -9.38 11.84 62.00
C LYS A 10 -8.35 11.92 60.86
N PRO A 11 -8.41 11.08 59.82
CA PRO A 11 -7.60 11.26 58.63
C PRO A 11 -8.17 12.41 57.78
N GLN A 12 -7.33 13.39 57.46
CA GLN A 12 -7.62 14.40 56.46
C GLN A 12 -7.63 13.73 55.08
N SER A 13 -8.80 13.75 54.44
CA SER A 13 -9.00 13.23 53.08
C SER A 13 -8.31 14.16 52.08
N SER A 14 -7.07 13.85 51.73
CA SER A 14 -6.39 14.44 50.57
C SER A 14 -6.98 13.80 49.30
N LEU A 15 -7.84 14.56 48.60
CA LEU A 15 -8.34 14.19 47.28
C LEU A 15 -7.19 14.35 46.28
N ILE A 16 -6.53 13.25 45.96
CA ILE A 16 -5.60 13.16 44.83
C ILE A 16 -6.44 13.19 43.56
N ALA A 17 -6.45 14.34 42.88
CA ALA A 17 -7.02 14.46 41.54
C ALA A 17 -6.17 13.63 40.57
N PHE A 18 -6.68 12.47 40.15
CA PHE A 18 -6.13 11.72 39.02
C PHE A 18 -6.38 12.54 37.75
N SER A 19 -5.36 13.27 37.31
CA SER A 19 -5.29 13.82 35.97
C SER A 19 -5.26 12.65 34.98
N LEU A 20 -6.40 12.38 34.32
CA LEU A 20 -6.44 11.57 33.11
C LEU A 20 -5.54 12.26 32.08
N TYR A 21 -4.34 11.74 31.87
CA TYR A 21 -3.63 11.96 30.63
C TYR A 21 -4.45 11.27 29.54
N ALA A 22 -5.20 12.06 28.78
CA ALA A 22 -5.66 11.62 27.47
C ALA A 22 -4.39 11.30 26.67
N LEU A 23 -4.05 10.02 26.58
CA LEU A 23 -3.20 9.52 25.51
C LEU A 23 -3.95 9.82 24.22
N SER A 24 -3.68 10.98 23.63
CA SER A 24 -3.87 11.16 22.21
C SER A 24 -3.06 10.04 21.57
N SER A 25 -3.72 8.97 21.15
CA SER A 25 -3.16 8.09 20.14
C SER A 25 -2.68 9.04 19.04
N LEU A 26 -1.37 9.09 18.82
CA LEU A 26 -0.83 9.55 17.57
C LEU A 26 -1.48 8.63 16.54
N ALA A 27 -2.62 9.06 15.99
CA ALA A 27 -3.19 8.42 14.83
C ALA A 27 -2.09 8.59 13.78
N TRP A 28 -1.38 7.52 13.47
CA TRP A 28 -0.54 7.47 12.29
C TRP A 28 -1.50 7.74 11.12
N SER A 29 -1.46 8.97 10.64
CA SER A 29 -2.29 9.40 9.52
C SER A 29 -1.69 8.78 8.27
N ALA A 30 -2.42 7.87 7.65
CA ALA A 30 -2.10 7.40 6.32
C ALA A 30 -2.56 8.42 5.27
N ASP A 31 -1.84 8.47 4.16
CA ASP A 31 -2.25 9.20 2.97
C ASP A 31 -3.02 8.28 2.02
N GLU A 32 -4.08 8.77 1.38
CA GLU A 32 -4.72 8.09 0.25
C GLU A 32 -4.38 8.76 -1.07
N TYR A 33 -4.20 7.91 -2.07
CA TYR A 33 -4.03 8.28 -3.46
C TYR A 33 -5.00 7.50 -4.33
N ARG A 34 -5.51 8.15 -5.37
CA ARG A 34 -6.19 7.47 -6.47
C ARG A 34 -5.30 7.39 -7.67
N ILE A 35 -5.17 6.18 -8.22
CA ILE A 35 -4.32 5.88 -9.35
C ILE A 35 -5.22 5.47 -10.51
N ASN A 36 -5.11 6.16 -11.64
CA ASN A 36 -5.85 5.83 -12.86
C ASN A 36 -4.88 5.29 -13.90
N TYR A 37 -5.07 4.04 -14.33
CA TYR A 37 -4.23 3.36 -15.31
C TYR A 37 -4.89 3.34 -16.68
N ARG A 38 -4.04 3.47 -17.71
CA ARG A 38 -4.36 3.15 -19.09
C ARG A 38 -3.16 2.42 -19.71
N ILE A 39 -3.39 1.21 -20.20
CA ILE A 39 -2.37 0.39 -20.86
C ILE A 39 -2.88 0.06 -22.25
N GLU A 40 -2.07 0.31 -23.27
CA GLU A 40 -2.39 0.00 -24.66
C GLU A 40 -1.35 -0.96 -25.21
N ARG A 41 -1.81 -1.95 -25.97
CA ARG A 41 -0.96 -2.94 -26.63
C ARG A 41 -1.50 -3.26 -28.01
N LEU A 42 -0.69 -3.08 -29.03
CA LEU A 42 -0.89 -3.60 -30.38
C LEU A 42 -0.27 -5.00 -30.44
N ASP A 43 -1.06 -5.99 -30.85
CA ASP A 43 -0.56 -7.34 -31.09
C ASP A 43 -0.07 -7.54 -32.53
N SER A 44 0.46 -8.74 -32.82
CA SER A 44 0.96 -9.10 -34.15
C SER A 44 -0.13 -9.19 -35.23
N ASN A 45 -1.40 -9.26 -34.83
CA ASN A 45 -2.55 -9.35 -35.73
C ASN A 45 -3.10 -7.95 -36.07
N GLY A 46 -2.50 -6.88 -35.54
CA GLY A 46 -2.95 -5.51 -35.74
C GLY A 46 -4.11 -5.11 -34.81
N VAL A 47 -4.41 -5.91 -33.78
CA VAL A 47 -5.46 -5.60 -32.81
C VAL A 47 -4.89 -4.77 -31.67
N THR A 48 -5.54 -3.66 -31.34
CA THR A 48 -5.19 -2.82 -30.19
C THR A 48 -6.08 -3.17 -29.01
N THR A 49 -5.47 -3.65 -27.92
CA THR A 49 -6.14 -3.82 -26.62
C THR A 49 -5.87 -2.59 -25.75
N ILE A 50 -6.94 -2.06 -25.15
CA ILE A 50 -6.87 -0.95 -24.20
C ILE A 50 -7.43 -1.45 -22.86
N GLN A 51 -6.60 -1.40 -21.82
CA GLN A 51 -7.00 -1.70 -20.45
C GLN A 51 -7.06 -0.41 -19.64
N GLN A 52 -8.18 -0.19 -18.96
CA GLN A 52 -8.36 0.97 -18.07
C GLN A 52 -8.92 0.49 -16.75
N TYR A 53 -8.24 0.86 -15.67
CA TYR A 53 -8.69 0.59 -14.32
C TYR A 53 -8.18 1.65 -13.36
N SER A 54 -8.77 1.71 -12.17
CA SER A 54 -8.31 2.58 -11.10
C SER A 54 -8.08 1.79 -9.84
N ASP A 55 -7.05 2.15 -9.11
CA ASP A 55 -6.73 1.60 -7.80
C ASP A 55 -6.74 2.74 -6.76
N LYS A 56 -7.13 2.39 -5.54
CA LYS A 56 -6.96 3.20 -4.34
C LYS A 56 -5.72 2.70 -3.62
N MET A 57 -4.81 3.60 -3.33
CA MET A 57 -3.63 3.33 -2.51
C MET A 57 -3.77 4.07 -1.19
N ILE A 58 -3.62 3.37 -0.06
CA ILE A 58 -3.50 3.98 1.27
C ILE A 58 -2.15 3.59 1.84
N ARG A 59 -1.34 4.56 2.26
CA ARG A 59 -0.01 4.26 2.80
C ARG A 59 0.42 5.14 3.96
N ASP A 60 1.25 4.56 4.81
CA ASP A 60 2.10 5.24 5.78
C ASP A 60 3.54 4.72 5.63
N GLU A 61 4.46 5.15 6.50
CA GLU A 61 5.88 4.75 6.46
C GLU A 61 6.12 3.22 6.44
N HIS A 62 5.18 2.43 6.98
CA HIS A 62 5.33 0.99 7.18
C HIS A 62 4.34 0.14 6.40
N ASN A 63 3.31 0.75 5.78
CA ASN A 63 2.22 0.03 5.16
C ASN A 63 1.87 0.63 3.79
N VAL A 64 1.60 -0.25 2.83
CA VAL A 64 1.00 0.11 1.54
C VAL A 64 -0.19 -0.82 1.29
N TRP A 65 -1.37 -0.24 1.18
CA TRP A 65 -2.62 -0.91 0.85
C TRP A 65 -3.03 -0.52 -0.58
N ILE A 66 -3.34 -1.48 -1.43
CA ILE A 66 -3.76 -1.26 -2.81
C ILE A 66 -5.06 -2.05 -3.05
N GLU A 67 -6.10 -1.35 -3.50
CA GLU A 67 -7.42 -1.89 -3.73
C GLU A 67 -7.94 -1.44 -5.09
N ARG A 68 -8.39 -2.39 -5.92
CA ARG A 68 -9.00 -2.07 -7.21
C ARG A 68 -10.38 -1.47 -7.01
N LEU A 69 -10.63 -0.31 -7.61
CA LEU A 69 -11.90 0.41 -7.48
C LEU A 69 -12.94 0.01 -8.54
N ASN A 70 -12.49 -0.60 -9.63
CA ASN A 70 -13.31 -0.85 -10.81
C ASN A 70 -13.76 -2.31 -10.88
N THR A 71 -13.87 -2.98 -9.73
CA THR A 71 -14.39 -4.35 -9.68
C THR A 71 -15.90 -4.30 -9.92
N GLN A 72 -16.42 -5.28 -10.67
CA GLN A 72 -17.85 -5.55 -10.59
C GLN A 72 -18.08 -6.16 -9.21
N GLU A 73 -18.92 -5.54 -8.38
CA GLU A 73 -19.41 -6.19 -7.17
C GLU A 73 -19.98 -7.56 -7.57
N HIS A 74 -19.44 -8.62 -6.98
CA HIS A 74 -19.93 -9.98 -7.14
C HIS A 74 -19.75 -10.62 -8.54
N ALA A 75 -18.53 -10.69 -9.05
CA ALA A 75 -18.18 -11.88 -9.82
C ALA A 75 -17.98 -13.04 -8.84
N HIS A 76 -19.09 -13.61 -8.34
CA HIS A 76 -19.04 -14.93 -7.72
C HIS A 76 -18.48 -15.87 -8.79
N THR A 77 -17.22 -16.27 -8.66
CA THR A 77 -16.84 -17.58 -9.16
C THR A 77 -17.69 -18.55 -8.37
N GLU A 78 -18.72 -19.10 -9.02
CA GLU A 78 -19.43 -20.26 -8.51
C GLU A 78 -18.34 -21.25 -8.07
N ALA A 79 -18.21 -21.45 -6.75
CA ALA A 79 -17.37 -22.46 -6.18
C ALA A 79 -18.02 -23.81 -6.50
N GLY A 80 -17.91 -24.23 -7.77
CA GLY A 80 -17.94 -25.63 -8.11
C GLY A 80 -16.77 -26.30 -7.41
N GLU A 81 -17.01 -27.49 -6.86
CA GLU A 81 -15.97 -28.37 -6.33
C GLU A 81 -14.80 -28.39 -7.34
N HIS A 82 -13.62 -27.93 -6.92
CA HIS A 82 -12.39 -27.70 -7.72
C HIS A 82 -12.18 -26.34 -8.41
N GLY A 83 -12.86 -25.27 -8.01
CA GLY A 83 -12.53 -23.92 -8.48
C GLY A 83 -11.23 -23.38 -7.87
N HIS A 84 -10.21 -23.08 -8.69
CA HIS A 84 -9.02 -22.35 -8.24
C HIS A 84 -9.43 -20.96 -7.72
N GLN A 85 -9.03 -20.62 -6.49
CA GLN A 85 -9.24 -19.29 -5.93
C GLN A 85 -8.46 -18.26 -6.78
N SER A 86 -9.16 -17.35 -7.48
CA SER A 86 -8.50 -16.23 -8.16
C SER A 86 -8.20 -15.10 -7.17
N PHE A 87 -6.98 -14.57 -7.26
CA PHE A 87 -6.52 -13.41 -6.49
C PHE A 87 -6.41 -12.13 -7.35
N ASP A 88 -6.92 -12.15 -8.58
CA ASP A 88 -6.75 -11.06 -9.57
C ASP A 88 -7.35 -9.71 -9.10
N HIS A 89 -8.32 -9.79 -8.20
CA HIS A 89 -9.02 -8.64 -7.61
C HIS A 89 -8.76 -8.51 -6.10
N ALA A 90 -7.92 -9.37 -5.53
CA ALA A 90 -7.64 -9.31 -4.11
C ALA A 90 -6.95 -7.99 -3.75
N ILE A 91 -7.32 -7.45 -2.60
CA ILE A 91 -6.64 -6.30 -2.03
C ILE A 91 -5.22 -6.72 -1.70
N GLN A 92 -4.25 -5.87 -2.01
CA GLN A 92 -2.87 -6.10 -1.63
C GLN A 92 -2.51 -5.24 -0.43
N TRP A 93 -1.91 -5.85 0.58
CA TRP A 93 -1.29 -5.13 1.69
C TRP A 93 0.17 -5.53 1.80
N LEU A 94 1.05 -4.54 1.75
CA LEU A 94 2.47 -4.69 1.98
C LEU A 94 2.78 -4.06 3.33
N GLN A 95 3.49 -4.81 4.16
CA GLN A 95 3.91 -4.40 5.48
C GLN A 95 5.44 -4.47 5.54
N LYS A 96 6.08 -3.34 5.81
CA LYS A 96 7.53 -3.28 5.99
C LYS A 96 7.93 -4.11 7.20
N ASP A 97 9.01 -4.89 7.07
CA ASP A 97 9.50 -5.73 8.15
C ASP A 97 10.06 -4.86 9.28
N LYS A 98 9.93 -5.35 10.51
CA LYS A 98 10.54 -4.66 11.66
C LYS A 98 12.07 -4.75 11.53
N PRO A 99 12.82 -3.67 11.78
CA PRO A 99 14.29 -3.65 11.66
C PRO A 99 15.03 -4.74 12.47
N SER A 100 14.38 -5.33 13.48
CA SER A 100 14.95 -6.38 14.31
C SER A 100 14.88 -7.79 13.73
N GLU A 101 14.04 -8.05 12.72
CA GLU A 101 13.78 -9.41 12.20
C GLU A 101 14.66 -9.77 11.01
N MET A 102 15.14 -8.80 10.22
CA MET A 102 16.03 -9.03 9.07
C MET A 102 17.18 -8.04 9.04
N LYS A 103 18.36 -8.48 9.48
CA LYS A 103 19.61 -7.67 9.53
C LYS A 103 20.21 -7.34 8.15
N THR A 104 19.59 -7.73 7.04
CA THR A 104 20.26 -7.75 5.73
C THR A 104 19.61 -6.93 4.63
N LYS A 105 18.41 -6.36 4.82
CA LYS A 105 17.77 -5.52 3.79
C LYS A 105 16.90 -4.44 4.43
N ASP A 106 17.33 -3.17 4.37
CA ASP A 106 16.57 -1.98 4.83
C ASP A 106 15.22 -1.76 4.11
N GLU A 107 14.90 -2.63 3.15
CA GLU A 107 13.73 -2.61 2.27
C GLU A 107 12.92 -3.91 2.30
N ALA A 108 13.16 -4.79 3.27
CA ALA A 108 12.37 -6.01 3.40
C ALA A 108 10.91 -5.71 3.80
N PHE A 109 9.98 -6.45 3.21
CA PHE A 109 8.54 -6.33 3.48
C PHE A 109 7.83 -7.65 3.19
N GLN A 110 6.74 -7.88 3.91
CA GLN A 110 5.80 -8.96 3.67
C GLN A 110 4.62 -8.47 2.84
N ARG A 111 4.21 -9.24 1.83
CA ARG A 111 2.99 -9.02 1.06
C ARG A 111 1.88 -9.97 1.49
N PHE A 112 0.66 -9.45 1.55
CA PHE A 112 -0.57 -10.18 1.80
C PHE A 112 -1.59 -9.87 0.70
N TYR A 113 -2.33 -10.89 0.28
CA TYR A 113 -3.67 -10.69 -0.25
C TYR A 113 -4.67 -10.62 0.90
N ILE A 114 -5.57 -9.65 0.86
CA ILE A 114 -6.65 -9.49 1.83
C ILE A 114 -7.96 -9.83 1.14
N LEU A 115 -8.68 -10.75 1.77
CA LEU A 115 -9.98 -11.25 1.36
C LEU A 115 -11.00 -10.84 2.44
N PRO A 116 -11.70 -9.70 2.27
CA PRO A 116 -12.58 -9.17 3.31
C PRO A 116 -13.79 -10.06 3.63
N ASP A 117 -14.38 -10.69 2.61
CA ASP A 117 -15.60 -11.50 2.75
C ASP A 117 -15.32 -12.78 3.56
N GLU A 118 -14.18 -13.41 3.29
CA GLU A 118 -13.66 -14.58 3.99
C GLU A 118 -12.99 -14.23 5.33
N LYS A 119 -12.79 -12.93 5.62
CA LYS A 119 -11.99 -12.42 6.75
C LYS A 119 -10.64 -13.11 6.84
N MET A 120 -9.94 -13.12 5.72
CA MET A 120 -8.70 -13.87 5.54
C MET A 120 -7.58 -12.98 5.01
N ARG A 121 -6.36 -13.26 5.47
CA ARG A 121 -5.11 -12.72 4.94
C ARG A 121 -4.30 -13.87 4.39
N VAL A 122 -3.91 -13.80 3.14
CA VAL A 122 -3.09 -14.81 2.47
C VAL A 122 -1.69 -14.23 2.30
N ARG A 123 -0.71 -14.82 2.96
CA ARG A 123 0.70 -14.42 2.92
C ARG A 123 1.37 -14.93 1.65
N LEU A 124 2.16 -14.07 1.00
CA LEU A 124 3.00 -14.46 -0.15
C LEU A 124 4.47 -14.50 0.25
N LYS A 125 5.11 -15.66 0.14
CA LYS A 125 6.56 -15.84 0.28
C LYS A 125 7.29 -15.20 -0.90
N ASP A 126 8.57 -14.92 -0.73
CA ASP A 126 9.40 -14.27 -1.77
C ASP A 126 9.35 -15.02 -3.12
N VAL A 127 9.44 -16.36 -3.09
CA VAL A 127 9.36 -17.19 -4.30
C VAL A 127 8.01 -17.07 -5.01
N GLU A 128 6.91 -16.96 -4.26
CA GLU A 128 5.56 -16.83 -4.81
C GLU A 128 5.39 -15.44 -5.44
N GLN A 129 5.91 -14.39 -4.78
CA GLN A 129 5.93 -13.04 -5.35
C GLN A 129 6.72 -13.00 -6.67
N GLU A 130 7.88 -13.65 -6.74
CA GLU A 130 8.70 -13.72 -7.96
C GLU A 130 7.97 -14.48 -9.08
N MET A 131 7.37 -15.64 -8.78
CA MET A 131 6.58 -16.42 -9.74
C MET A 131 5.40 -15.63 -10.31
N LEU A 132 4.77 -14.78 -9.50
CA LEU A 132 3.69 -13.89 -9.92
C LEU A 132 4.19 -12.61 -10.64
N GLY A 133 5.50 -12.48 -10.86
CA GLY A 133 6.11 -11.33 -11.52
C GLY A 133 6.03 -10.03 -10.71
N MET A 134 5.83 -10.15 -9.39
CA MET A 134 5.78 -9.00 -8.49
C MET A 134 7.17 -8.50 -8.15
N ARG A 135 7.28 -7.19 -7.87
CA ARG A 135 8.56 -6.58 -7.51
C ARG A 135 8.84 -6.78 -6.02
N SER A 136 10.01 -7.33 -5.70
CA SER A 136 10.55 -7.31 -4.33
C SER A 136 11.33 -6.00 -4.12
N CYS A 137 10.62 -4.87 -4.11
CA CYS A 137 11.20 -3.54 -3.93
C CYS A 137 10.23 -2.62 -3.19
N TRP A 138 10.45 -2.40 -1.88
CA TRP A 138 9.58 -1.57 -1.05
C TRP A 138 9.42 -0.17 -1.62
N ARG A 139 10.53 0.48 -1.98
CA ARG A 139 10.51 1.86 -2.51
C ARG A 139 9.76 1.97 -3.82
N CYS A 140 9.78 0.91 -4.63
CA CYS A 140 9.05 0.83 -5.89
C CYS A 140 7.53 0.81 -5.67
N GLU A 141 7.07 0.09 -4.66
CA GLU A 141 5.66 -0.04 -4.33
C GLU A 141 5.15 1.22 -3.62
N TYR A 142 5.95 1.74 -2.67
CA TYR A 142 5.65 2.97 -1.93
C TYR A 142 5.57 4.21 -2.83
N SER A 143 6.44 4.30 -3.84
CA SER A 143 6.57 5.49 -4.70
C SER A 143 6.00 5.29 -6.11
N LEU A 144 5.53 4.08 -6.44
CA LEU A 144 5.08 3.60 -7.76
C LEU A 144 6.16 3.51 -8.85
N ILE A 145 7.39 3.94 -8.54
CA ILE A 145 8.62 3.75 -9.32
C ILE A 145 9.78 3.53 -8.34
N GLN A 146 10.93 3.05 -8.84
CA GLN A 146 12.17 3.12 -8.07
C GLN A 146 12.71 4.57 -8.10
N PRO A 147 12.75 5.31 -6.97
CA PRO A 147 13.12 6.73 -7.00
C PRO A 147 14.57 6.97 -7.42
N ASP A 148 15.46 6.00 -7.19
CA ASP A 148 16.89 6.11 -7.54
C ASP A 148 17.11 6.26 -9.06
N LEU A 149 16.15 5.83 -9.88
CA LEU A 149 16.16 6.11 -11.32
C LEU A 149 16.25 7.61 -11.62
N LEU A 150 15.62 8.44 -10.79
CA LEU A 150 15.55 9.89 -10.98
C LEU A 150 16.89 10.58 -10.65
N MET A 151 17.75 9.97 -9.84
CA MET A 151 19.07 10.55 -9.52
C MET A 151 19.99 10.61 -10.74
N HIS A 152 19.72 9.77 -11.75
CA HIS A 152 20.54 9.66 -12.95
C HIS A 152 19.95 10.40 -14.16
N ILE A 153 18.83 11.10 -13.98
CA ILE A 153 18.13 11.80 -15.05
C ILE A 153 17.96 13.26 -14.63
N PRO A 154 18.45 14.25 -15.40
CA PRO A 154 18.19 15.65 -15.07
C PRO A 154 16.71 15.97 -15.24
N ALA A 155 16.14 16.70 -14.29
CA ALA A 155 14.78 17.23 -14.43
C ALA A 155 14.76 18.27 -15.57
N ILE A 156 13.79 18.14 -16.48
CA ILE A 156 13.58 19.09 -17.59
C ILE A 156 12.77 20.32 -17.16
N GLN A 157 12.03 20.19 -16.06
CA GLN A 157 11.26 21.26 -15.44
C GLN A 157 11.08 20.95 -13.95
N SER A 158 11.13 21.98 -13.12
CA SER A 158 10.85 21.88 -11.69
C SER A 158 10.01 23.06 -11.24
N HIS A 159 8.94 22.80 -10.49
CA HIS A 159 8.07 23.83 -9.92
C HIS A 159 7.49 23.37 -8.60
N ALA A 160 7.69 24.17 -7.54
CA ALA A 160 7.06 23.98 -6.23
C ALA A 160 7.17 22.55 -5.64
N GLY A 161 8.32 21.90 -5.77
CA GLY A 161 8.55 20.53 -5.28
C GLY A 161 8.00 19.43 -6.19
N VAL A 162 7.55 19.79 -7.40
CA VAL A 162 7.20 18.85 -8.48
C VAL A 162 8.27 18.91 -9.55
N GLN A 163 8.80 17.75 -9.93
CA GLN A 163 9.89 17.59 -10.89
C GLN A 163 9.43 16.76 -12.09
N HIS A 164 9.80 17.21 -13.29
CA HIS A 164 9.47 16.55 -14.54
C HIS A 164 10.74 15.96 -15.13
N TYR A 165 10.67 14.68 -15.47
CA TYR A 165 11.77 13.93 -16.07
C TYR A 165 11.33 13.39 -17.42
N GLN A 166 12.25 13.41 -18.37
CA GLN A 166 12.09 12.74 -19.65
C GLN A 166 13.35 11.96 -19.98
N MET A 167 13.19 10.71 -20.39
CA MET A 167 14.27 9.84 -20.80
C MET A 167 13.92 9.16 -22.13
N HIS A 168 14.89 9.14 -23.03
CA HIS A 168 14.85 8.38 -24.27
C HIS A 168 15.99 7.36 -24.26
N GLN A 169 15.66 6.08 -24.32
CA GLN A 169 16.66 5.02 -24.34
C GLN A 169 16.11 3.81 -25.09
N ALA A 170 16.92 3.15 -25.92
CA ALA A 170 16.56 1.88 -26.58
C ALA A 170 15.17 1.88 -27.28
N GLY A 171 14.82 2.98 -27.95
CA GLY A 171 13.53 3.11 -28.67
C GLY A 171 12.31 3.27 -27.77
N GLN A 172 12.48 3.48 -26.46
CA GLN A 172 11.42 3.84 -25.53
C GLN A 172 11.55 5.28 -25.04
N THR A 173 10.42 5.89 -24.74
CA THR A 173 10.33 7.21 -24.08
C THR A 173 9.63 7.04 -22.75
N LEU A 174 10.22 7.59 -21.70
CA LEU A 174 9.68 7.62 -20.34
C LEU A 174 9.53 9.07 -19.90
N ASN A 175 8.31 9.47 -19.52
CA ASN A 175 8.04 10.75 -18.85
C ASN A 175 7.54 10.47 -17.43
N ILE A 176 8.10 11.18 -16.46
CA ILE A 176 7.72 11.07 -15.04
C ILE A 176 7.49 12.47 -14.50
N VAL A 177 6.36 12.66 -13.81
CA VAL A 177 6.11 13.81 -12.93
C VAL A 177 6.20 13.28 -11.51
N TRP A 178 7.13 13.82 -10.73
CA TRP A 178 7.50 13.39 -9.40
C TRP A 178 7.18 14.47 -8.37
N ASN A 179 6.52 14.11 -7.29
CA ASN A 179 6.28 14.99 -6.16
C ASN A 179 7.29 14.68 -5.04
N GLU A 180 8.18 15.62 -4.77
CA GLU A 180 9.24 15.47 -3.77
C GLU A 180 8.70 15.44 -2.34
N LYS A 181 7.62 16.15 -2.05
CA LYS A 181 7.05 16.19 -0.70
C LYS A 181 6.43 14.86 -0.32
N ASP A 182 5.62 14.31 -1.22
CA ASP A 182 4.90 13.06 -0.98
C ASP A 182 5.74 11.83 -1.34
N GLN A 183 6.90 12.02 -1.99
CA GLN A 183 7.79 10.96 -2.48
C GLN A 183 7.02 9.94 -3.34
N ILE A 184 6.26 10.44 -4.31
CA ILE A 184 5.43 9.61 -5.20
C ILE A 184 5.36 10.20 -6.61
N VAL A 185 5.18 9.33 -7.59
CA VAL A 185 4.84 9.74 -8.95
C VAL A 185 3.44 10.36 -8.98
N GLU A 186 3.28 11.52 -9.60
CA GLU A 186 1.97 12.09 -9.97
C GLU A 186 1.54 11.67 -11.37
N ARG A 187 2.50 11.45 -12.27
CA ARG A 187 2.23 10.94 -13.61
C ARG A 187 3.39 10.11 -14.15
N TYR A 188 3.07 8.98 -14.75
CA TYR A 188 4.01 8.10 -15.45
C TYR A 188 3.52 7.89 -16.88
N GLU A 189 4.40 8.02 -17.86
CA GLU A 189 4.15 7.63 -19.24
C GLU A 189 5.34 6.87 -19.80
N LEU A 190 5.14 5.59 -20.12
CA LEU A 190 6.08 4.79 -20.89
C LEU A 190 5.50 4.52 -22.27
N ARG A 191 6.28 4.82 -23.32
CA ARG A 191 5.94 4.51 -24.70
C ARG A 191 7.04 3.68 -25.33
N ARG A 192 6.67 2.58 -25.99
CA ARG A 192 7.54 1.72 -26.79
C ARG A 192 6.93 1.56 -28.19
N PRO A 193 7.07 2.55 -29.08
CA PRO A 193 6.36 2.57 -30.36
C PRO A 193 6.63 1.33 -31.22
N ALA A 194 7.88 0.85 -31.27
CA ALA A 194 8.26 -0.34 -32.03
C ALA A 194 7.59 -1.64 -31.52
N GLN A 195 7.17 -1.66 -30.25
CA GLN A 195 6.45 -2.79 -29.64
C GLN A 195 4.93 -2.54 -29.58
N GLY A 196 4.46 -1.40 -30.11
CA GLY A 196 3.06 -1.00 -30.02
C GLY A 196 2.53 -0.93 -28.58
N TYR A 197 3.39 -0.57 -27.61
CA TYR A 197 3.05 -0.59 -26.19
C TYR A 197 3.07 0.82 -25.59
N SER A 198 2.03 1.16 -24.82
CA SER A 198 2.00 2.34 -23.98
C SER A 198 1.44 2.01 -22.58
N LYS A 199 2.01 2.62 -21.55
CA LYS A 199 1.49 2.58 -20.18
C LYS A 199 1.48 3.99 -19.63
N VAL A 200 0.31 4.45 -19.25
CA VAL A 200 0.10 5.74 -18.60
C VAL A 200 -0.60 5.51 -17.28
N PHE A 201 -0.15 6.19 -16.22
CA PHE A 201 -0.96 6.36 -15.03
C PHE A 201 -0.79 7.73 -14.41
N SER A 202 -1.84 8.20 -13.75
CA SER A 202 -1.85 9.43 -12.97
C SER A 202 -2.26 9.14 -11.54
N VAL A 203 -1.70 9.88 -10.60
CA VAL A 203 -1.87 9.68 -9.16
C VAL A 203 -2.34 10.98 -8.54
N HIS A 204 -3.40 10.92 -7.75
CA HIS A 204 -4.00 12.08 -7.11
C HIS A 204 -4.11 11.86 -5.62
N LYS A 205 -3.49 12.73 -4.82
CA LYS A 205 -3.62 12.70 -3.35
C LYS A 205 -5.01 13.15 -2.93
N MET A 206 -5.64 12.37 -2.06
CA MET A 206 -6.94 12.66 -1.48
C MET A 206 -6.76 13.50 -0.22
N LYS A 207 -7.67 14.45 0.03
CA LYS A 207 -7.51 15.49 1.07
C LYS A 207 -8.04 15.07 2.46
N SER A 208 -8.51 13.84 2.62
CA SER A 208 -9.17 13.39 3.84
C SER A 208 -8.24 12.50 4.67
N PRO A 209 -8.16 12.69 6.00
CA PRO A 209 -7.50 11.72 6.88
C PRO A 209 -8.28 10.42 6.82
N ILE A 210 -7.56 9.30 6.72
CA ILE A 210 -8.17 8.00 6.46
C ILE A 210 -7.80 7.01 7.56
N SER A 211 -8.79 6.19 7.92
CA SER A 211 -8.58 5.04 8.79
C SER A 211 -7.62 4.07 8.11
N THR A 212 -6.57 3.68 8.82
CA THR A 212 -5.60 2.67 8.41
C THR A 212 -6.28 1.29 8.23
N PRO A 213 -6.56 0.83 6.99
CA PRO A 213 -7.42 -0.33 6.77
C PRO A 213 -6.80 -1.64 7.26
N TRP A 214 -5.47 -1.73 7.33
CA TRP A 214 -4.77 -2.91 7.82
C TRP A 214 -5.02 -3.22 9.30
N ILE A 215 -5.40 -2.24 10.13
CA ILE A 215 -5.69 -2.52 11.56
C ILE A 215 -6.88 -3.49 11.68
N GLN A 216 -7.88 -3.37 10.80
CA GLN A 216 -9.05 -4.24 10.88
C GLN A 216 -8.74 -5.69 10.48
N THR A 217 -7.69 -5.90 9.70
CA THR A 217 -7.29 -7.24 9.20
C THR A 217 -6.46 -8.01 10.22
N GLU A 218 -6.00 -7.40 11.32
CA GLU A 218 -5.32 -8.13 12.42
C GLU A 218 -6.19 -9.24 13.03
N LYS A 219 -7.52 -9.14 12.86
CA LYS A 219 -8.50 -10.14 13.33
C LYS A 219 -8.76 -11.24 12.31
N TYR A 220 -8.24 -11.12 11.10
CA TYR A 220 -8.48 -12.07 10.03
C TYR A 220 -7.62 -13.32 10.23
N SER A 221 -8.09 -14.45 9.71
CA SER A 221 -7.30 -15.68 9.73
C SER A 221 -6.12 -15.58 8.75
N ASP A 222 -4.95 -16.02 9.16
CA ASP A 222 -3.77 -16.12 8.29
C ASP A 222 -3.73 -17.48 7.55
N ARG A 223 -3.39 -17.42 6.27
CA ARG A 223 -3.12 -18.55 5.37
C ARG A 223 -1.86 -18.27 4.55
N ASP A 224 -1.22 -19.31 4.04
CA ASP A 224 -0.16 -19.16 3.05
C ASP A 224 -0.75 -19.31 1.64
N TYR A 225 -0.18 -18.62 0.66
CA TYR A 225 -0.62 -18.74 -0.74
C TYR A 225 -0.52 -20.19 -1.26
N SER A 226 0.49 -20.94 -0.82
CA SER A 226 0.64 -22.37 -1.12
C SER A 226 -0.56 -23.24 -0.70
N ASP A 227 -1.39 -22.80 0.24
CA ASP A 227 -2.58 -23.53 0.69
C ASP A 227 -3.69 -23.58 -0.39
N PHE A 228 -3.52 -22.86 -1.51
CA PHE A 228 -4.49 -22.76 -2.61
C PHE A 228 -3.96 -23.33 -3.94
N SER A 229 -2.79 -23.97 -3.93
CA SER A 229 -2.06 -24.38 -5.15
C SER A 229 -2.24 -25.86 -5.51
N ASP A 230 -3.38 -26.46 -5.15
CA ASP A 230 -3.73 -27.87 -5.40
C ASP A 230 -3.66 -28.30 -6.88
#